data_AF-A0A832B8P5-F1
#
_entry.id   AF-A0A832B8P5-F1
#
_cell.length_a   1.000
_cell.length_b   1.000
_cell.length_c   1.000
_cell.angle_alpha   90.00
_cell.angle_beta   90.00
_cell.angle_gamma   90.00
#
_symmetry.space_group_name_H-M   'P 1'
#
loop_
_entity.id
_entity.type
_entity.pdbx_description
1 polymer ?
#
loop_
_entity_poly.entity_id
_entity_poly.type
_entity_poly.pdbx_seq_one_letter_code
_entity_poly.pdbx_strand_id
1 'polypeptide(L)'
;DQMASLLCVPHYALLLDTRSLEMRQVPFDLESAGLALLVVDTRVSHDIGDSGYADRRRACERAARELGVASLRDVELADLDAVLARLADPELVRRVRHVVTEGARVLEAARLLEQGDVASIGPILTAAHESIRDDFESSCAELDATVDAALGAGALGARMIGGGFGGSAIALVTAESTAAVVEAVERRFSAAGWQRPRSLVAAPVPT
;
A
#
# COMPACT_ATOMS: atom_id res chain seq x y z
N ASP A 1 2.77 7.85 10.09
CA ASP A 1 1.69 8.86 10.13
C ASP A 1 2.15 10.19 10.67
N GLN A 2 2.75 10.28 11.86
CA GLN A 2 3.18 11.56 12.46
C GLN A 2 4.13 12.34 11.54
N MET A 3 5.10 11.66 10.92
CA MET A 3 6.05 12.28 9.99
C MET A 3 5.37 12.86 8.76
N ALA A 4 4.41 12.14 8.17
CA ALA A 4 3.68 12.61 7.00
C ALA A 4 2.83 13.85 7.32
N SER A 5 2.12 13.83 8.45
CA SER A 5 1.28 14.96 8.87
C SER A 5 2.09 16.24 9.14
N LEU A 6 3.32 16.10 9.64
CA LEU A 6 4.16 17.26 9.99
C LEU A 6 5.05 17.75 8.84
N LEU A 7 5.42 16.88 7.89
CA LEU A 7 6.55 17.14 6.99
C LEU A 7 6.21 16.99 5.51
N CYS A 8 5.02 16.50 5.15
CA CYS A 8 4.59 16.53 3.75
C CYS A 8 4.38 17.97 3.29
N VAL A 9 4.74 18.23 2.03
CA VAL A 9 4.57 19.53 1.38
C VAL A 9 3.67 19.38 0.15
N PRO A 10 2.96 20.44 -0.29
CA PRO A 10 2.04 20.33 -1.41
C PRO A 10 2.73 19.81 -2.69
N HIS A 11 2.08 18.91 -3.43
CA HIS A 11 2.58 18.31 -4.68
C HIS A 11 3.78 17.35 -4.56
N TYR A 12 4.16 16.94 -3.35
CA TYR A 12 5.23 15.96 -3.13
C TYR A 12 4.74 14.80 -2.25
N ALA A 13 5.28 13.62 -2.52
CA ALA A 13 5.27 12.49 -1.60
C ALA A 13 6.54 12.50 -0.74
N LEU A 14 6.45 12.06 0.51
CA LEU A 14 7.60 11.96 1.41
C LEU A 14 8.22 10.56 1.33
N LEU A 15 9.41 10.44 0.76
CA LEU A 15 10.24 9.25 0.92
C LEU A 15 10.96 9.34 2.28
N LEU A 16 10.64 8.42 3.17
CA LEU A 16 11.18 8.36 4.53
C LEU A 16 11.96 7.06 4.75
N ASP A 17 13.23 7.21 5.10
CA ASP A 17 14.03 6.14 5.66
C ASP A 17 13.73 6.03 7.17
N THR A 18 13.07 4.96 7.61
CA THR A 18 12.69 4.80 9.02
C THR A 18 13.84 4.38 9.94
N ARG A 19 15.01 4.03 9.39
CA ARG A 19 16.22 3.69 10.16
C ARG A 19 17.07 4.93 10.41
N SER A 20 17.42 5.66 9.35
CA SER A 20 18.26 6.86 9.44
C SER A 20 17.45 8.12 9.74
N LEU A 21 16.14 8.08 9.54
CA LEU A 21 15.23 9.24 9.52
C LEU A 21 15.56 10.23 8.40
N GLU A 22 16.32 9.82 7.39
CA GLU A 22 16.53 10.61 6.18
C GLU A 22 15.21 10.78 5.43
N MET A 23 14.99 11.99 4.93
CA MET A 23 13.75 12.41 4.30
C MET A 23 14.03 13.10 2.99
N ARG A 24 13.28 12.70 1.97
CA ARG A 24 13.34 13.31 0.64
C ARG A 24 11.94 13.56 0.12
N GLN A 25 11.70 14.78 -0.35
CA GLN A 25 10.47 15.12 -1.05
C GLN A 25 10.59 14.63 -2.49
N VAL A 26 9.63 13.83 -2.93
CA VAL A 26 9.57 13.23 -4.26
C VAL A 26 8.41 13.87 -5.02
N PRO A 27 8.62 14.44 -6.22
CA PRO A 27 7.54 15.05 -7.00
C PRO A 27 6.36 14.09 -7.17
N PHE A 28 5.16 14.58 -6.87
CA PHE A 28 3.91 13.82 -6.97
C PHE A 28 2.80 14.69 -7.54
N ASP A 29 3.03 15.19 -8.75
CA ASP A 29 2.10 16.04 -9.48
C ASP A 29 1.17 15.20 -10.37
N LEU A 30 0.03 14.81 -9.81
CA LEU A 30 -1.00 14.05 -10.52
C LEU A 30 -1.74 14.90 -11.55
N GLU A 31 -1.96 16.18 -11.25
CA GLU A 31 -2.77 17.07 -12.08
C GLU A 31 -2.10 17.31 -13.43
N SER A 32 -0.80 17.62 -13.44
CA SER A 32 -0.03 17.79 -14.67
C SER A 32 0.02 16.52 -15.53
N ALA A 33 -0.17 15.34 -14.93
CA ALA A 33 -0.24 14.06 -15.61
C ALA A 33 -1.66 13.67 -16.06
N GLY A 34 -2.68 14.50 -15.79
CA GLY A 34 -4.09 14.15 -16.07
C GLY A 34 -4.61 13.01 -15.19
N LEU A 35 -3.99 12.80 -14.03
CA LEU A 35 -4.28 11.73 -13.07
C LEU A 35 -4.97 12.28 -11.83
N ALA A 36 -5.61 11.38 -11.09
CA ALA A 36 -6.16 11.63 -9.77
C ALA A 36 -5.90 10.43 -8.86
N LEU A 37 -5.76 10.69 -7.56
CA LEU A 37 -5.68 9.65 -6.54
C LEU A 37 -7.00 9.58 -5.79
N LEU A 38 -7.79 8.57 -6.10
CA LEU A 38 -9.05 8.31 -5.42
C LEU A 38 -8.77 7.60 -4.09
N VAL A 39 -9.24 8.15 -2.98
CA VAL A 39 -9.29 7.48 -1.68
C VAL A 39 -10.70 6.95 -1.46
N VAL A 40 -10.82 5.67 -1.13
CA VAL A 40 -12.09 4.99 -0.83
C VAL A 40 -12.02 4.45 0.60
N ASP A 41 -12.78 5.06 1.50
CA ASP A 41 -13.04 4.57 2.85
C ASP A 41 -14.16 3.52 2.80
N THR A 42 -13.81 2.27 3.13
CA THR A 42 -14.73 1.12 3.15
C THR A 42 -15.76 1.21 4.27
N ARG A 43 -15.55 2.11 5.25
CA ARG A 43 -16.29 2.22 6.52
C ARG A 43 -16.20 0.99 7.43
N VAL A 44 -15.34 0.05 7.08
CA VAL A 44 -15.08 -1.11 7.92
C VAL A 44 -14.06 -0.71 8.97
N SER A 45 -14.50 -0.72 10.23
CA SER A 45 -13.62 -0.70 11.38
C SER A 45 -13.64 -2.10 12.01
N HIS A 46 -12.62 -2.92 11.76
CA HIS A 46 -12.48 -4.13 12.56
C HIS A 46 -11.93 -3.76 13.93
N ASP A 47 -12.64 -4.17 14.98
CA ASP A 47 -12.23 -4.13 16.38
C ASP A 47 -11.09 -5.12 16.70
N ILE A 48 -10.38 -5.62 15.66
CA ILE A 48 -9.10 -6.35 15.77
C ILE A 48 -7.99 -5.31 16.06
N GLY A 49 -8.28 -4.40 16.99
CA GLY A 49 -7.36 -3.43 17.53
C GLY A 49 -6.13 -4.14 18.09
N ASP A 50 -4.97 -3.51 17.92
CA ASP A 50 -3.61 -3.87 18.34
C ASP A 50 -3.11 -5.31 18.11
N SER A 51 -3.89 -6.35 18.32
CA SER A 51 -3.56 -7.77 18.18
C SER A 51 -3.10 -8.14 16.78
N GLY A 52 -3.88 -7.81 15.74
CA GLY A 52 -3.53 -8.14 14.36
C GLY A 52 -2.23 -7.47 13.92
N TYR A 53 -2.07 -6.18 14.22
CA TYR A 53 -0.84 -5.44 13.95
C TYR A 53 0.36 -5.99 14.77
N ALA A 54 0.15 -6.25 16.07
CA ALA A 54 1.19 -6.76 16.95
C ALA A 54 1.65 -8.17 16.58
N ASP A 55 0.76 -9.04 16.07
CA ASP A 55 1.13 -10.36 15.55
C ASP A 55 2.09 -10.25 14.37
N ARG A 56 1.79 -9.36 13.42
CA ARG A 56 2.62 -9.14 12.22
C ARG A 56 3.99 -8.61 12.62
N ARG A 57 4.02 -7.65 13.55
CA ARG A 57 5.26 -7.16 14.14
C ARG A 57 6.07 -8.28 14.80
N ARG A 58 5.44 -9.10 15.65
CA ARG A 58 6.10 -10.23 16.33
C ARG A 58 6.64 -11.26 15.33
N ALA A 59 5.91 -11.55 14.26
CA ALA A 59 6.35 -12.46 13.21
C ALA A 59 7.59 -11.92 12.48
N CYS A 60 7.59 -10.65 12.10
CA CYS A 60 8.76 -10.01 11.48
C CYS A 60 9.98 -10.00 12.42
N GLU A 61 9.80 -9.70 13.71
CA GLU A 61 10.86 -9.75 14.71
C GLU A 61 11.38 -11.18 14.93
N ARG A 62 10.51 -12.20 14.89
CA ARG A 62 10.89 -13.62 14.95
C ARG A 62 11.73 -14.02 13.74
N ALA A 63 11.28 -13.68 12.54
CA ALA A 63 12.01 -13.97 11.31
C ALA A 63 13.41 -13.30 11.30
N ALA A 64 13.52 -12.04 11.73
CA ALA A 64 14.81 -11.36 11.82
C ALA A 64 15.79 -12.10 12.74
N ARG A 65 15.33 -12.56 13.91
CA ARG A 65 16.13 -13.37 14.84
C ARG A 65 16.58 -14.70 14.23
N GLU A 66 15.69 -15.42 13.57
CA GLU A 66 16.02 -16.71 12.92
C GLU A 66 17.02 -16.55 11.77
N LEU A 67 16.91 -15.43 11.02
CA LEU A 67 17.83 -15.11 9.94
C LEU A 67 19.17 -14.54 10.43
N GLY A 68 19.26 -14.14 11.70
CA GLY A 68 20.46 -13.55 12.29
C GLY A 68 20.72 -12.10 11.85
N VAL A 69 19.66 -11.38 11.47
CA VAL A 69 19.73 -9.96 11.04
C VAL A 69 19.11 -9.05 12.10
N ALA A 70 19.59 -7.81 12.20
CA ALA A 70 19.04 -6.83 13.13
C ALA A 70 17.64 -6.37 12.71
N SER A 71 17.42 -6.27 11.40
CA SER A 71 16.14 -5.93 10.79
C SER A 71 15.97 -6.69 9.48
N LEU A 72 14.71 -7.01 9.12
CA LEU A 72 14.41 -7.57 7.81
C LEU A 72 14.80 -6.65 6.65
N ARG A 73 15.02 -5.35 6.93
CA ARG A 73 15.59 -4.40 5.98
C ARG A 73 17.03 -4.72 5.59
N ASP A 74 17.77 -5.49 6.40
CA ASP A 74 19.15 -5.89 6.08
C ASP A 74 19.20 -7.08 5.08
N VAL A 75 18.04 -7.55 4.63
CA VAL A 75 17.95 -8.59 3.59
C VAL A 75 17.87 -7.91 2.22
N GLU A 76 18.88 -8.15 1.40
CA GLU A 76 18.90 -7.69 0.01
C GLU A 76 17.91 -8.48 -0.85
N LEU A 77 17.25 -7.80 -1.79
CA LEU A 77 16.27 -8.43 -2.69
C LEU A 77 16.90 -9.56 -3.51
N ALA A 78 18.17 -9.41 -3.91
CA ALA A 78 18.91 -10.41 -4.69
C ALA A 78 19.13 -11.73 -3.93
N ASP A 79 19.15 -11.69 -2.60
CA ASP A 79 19.37 -12.87 -1.75
C ASP A 79 18.05 -13.47 -1.22
N LEU A 80 16.90 -12.89 -1.60
CA LEU A 80 15.61 -13.20 -0.99
C LEU A 80 15.28 -14.69 -1.04
N ASP A 81 15.39 -15.35 -2.20
CA ASP A 81 15.06 -16.78 -2.32
C ASP A 81 15.93 -17.67 -1.42
N ALA A 82 17.24 -17.37 -1.35
CA ALA A 82 18.17 -18.09 -0.48
C ALA A 82 17.86 -17.85 1.00
N VAL A 83 17.44 -16.63 1.36
CA VAL A 83 17.01 -16.26 2.71
C VAL A 83 15.71 -16.97 3.08
N LEU A 84 14.72 -16.99 2.20
CA LEU A 84 13.44 -17.66 2.43
C LEU A 84 13.61 -19.17 2.63
N ALA A 85 14.54 -19.81 1.91
CA ALA A 85 14.85 -21.23 2.07
C ALA A 85 15.42 -21.62 3.44
N ARG A 86 15.87 -20.64 4.24
CA ARG A 86 16.39 -20.86 5.61
C ARG A 86 15.28 -20.88 6.67
N LEU A 87 14.06 -20.46 6.33
CA LEU A 87 12.94 -20.41 7.27
C LEU A 87 12.06 -21.65 7.10
N ALA A 88 11.86 -22.39 8.20
CA ALA A 88 11.00 -23.56 8.19
C ALA A 88 9.50 -23.20 8.32
N ASP A 89 9.20 -22.07 8.96
CA ASP A 89 7.84 -21.61 9.19
C ASP A 89 7.26 -20.89 7.96
N PRO A 90 6.21 -21.44 7.32
CA PRO A 90 5.60 -20.82 6.14
C PRO A 90 5.03 -19.42 6.40
N GLU A 91 4.60 -19.11 7.63
CA GLU A 91 4.15 -17.76 7.98
C GLU A 91 5.31 -16.77 7.87
N LEU A 92 6.46 -17.10 8.48
CA LEU A 92 7.65 -16.24 8.45
C LEU A 92 8.15 -16.02 7.03
N VAL A 93 8.14 -17.08 6.20
CA VAL A 93 8.48 -16.99 4.78
C VAL A 93 7.63 -15.92 4.09
N ARG A 94 6.31 -15.94 4.30
CA ARG A 94 5.40 -14.93 3.72
C ARG A 94 5.70 -13.52 4.25
N ARG A 95 5.88 -13.34 5.56
CA ARG A 95 6.19 -12.01 6.14
C ARG A 95 7.50 -11.43 5.62
N VAL A 96 8.55 -12.25 5.51
CA VAL A 96 9.85 -11.80 4.98
C VAL A 96 9.73 -11.42 3.50
N ARG A 97 9.06 -12.26 2.69
CA ARG A 97 8.81 -11.95 1.28
C ARG A 97 8.10 -10.60 1.13
N HIS A 98 7.03 -10.37 1.90
CA HIS A 98 6.33 -9.10 1.88
C HIS A 98 7.27 -7.94 2.22
N VAL A 99 7.94 -7.97 3.38
CA VAL A 99 8.73 -6.83 3.87
C VAL A 99 9.87 -6.47 2.91
N VAL A 100 10.59 -7.47 2.39
CA VAL A 100 11.72 -7.23 1.48
C VAL A 100 11.25 -6.70 0.14
N THR A 101 10.20 -7.32 -0.44
CA THR A 101 9.68 -6.88 -1.74
C THR A 101 8.96 -5.53 -1.66
N GLU A 102 8.33 -5.20 -0.53
CA GLU A 102 7.70 -3.89 -0.32
C GLU A 102 8.75 -2.78 -0.24
N GLY A 103 9.87 -3.02 0.45
CA GLY A 103 11.00 -2.09 0.47
C GLY A 103 11.51 -1.77 -0.94
N ALA A 104 11.67 -2.79 -1.78
CA ALA A 104 12.05 -2.61 -3.18
C ALA A 104 11.01 -1.83 -3.99
N ARG A 105 9.71 -2.13 -3.81
CA ARG A 105 8.61 -1.40 -4.47
C ARG A 105 8.58 0.08 -4.12
N VAL A 106 8.88 0.45 -2.86
CA VAL A 106 8.97 1.85 -2.44
C VAL A 106 10.08 2.59 -3.18
N LEU A 107 11.27 1.98 -3.28
CA LEU A 107 12.41 2.58 -3.99
C LEU A 107 12.12 2.74 -5.48
N GLU A 108 11.49 1.72 -6.09
CA GLU A 108 11.11 1.77 -7.51
C GLU A 108 10.02 2.82 -7.78
N ALA A 109 9.00 2.93 -6.93
CA ALA A 109 8.00 3.98 -7.03
C ALA A 109 8.64 5.36 -6.92
N ALA A 110 9.53 5.58 -5.95
CA ALA A 110 10.25 6.85 -5.81
C ALA A 110 11.05 7.18 -7.07
N ARG A 111 11.76 6.21 -7.64
CA ARG A 111 12.53 6.38 -8.88
C ARG A 111 11.65 6.81 -10.06
N LEU A 112 10.48 6.19 -10.24
CA LEU A 112 9.53 6.54 -11.30
C LEU A 112 8.97 7.96 -11.12
N LEU A 113 8.59 8.29 -9.89
CA LEU A 113 8.09 9.62 -9.55
C LEU A 113 9.14 10.72 -9.80
N GLU A 114 10.40 10.48 -9.45
CA GLU A 114 11.51 11.41 -9.74
C GLU A 114 11.74 11.63 -11.24
N GLN A 115 11.36 10.66 -12.07
CA GLN A 115 11.42 10.75 -13.52
C GLN A 115 10.17 11.42 -14.13
N GLY A 116 9.19 11.79 -13.30
CA GLY A 116 7.90 12.32 -13.74
C GLY A 116 6.94 11.27 -14.30
N ASP A 117 7.27 9.98 -14.18
CA ASP A 117 6.44 8.88 -14.68
C ASP A 117 5.47 8.37 -13.60
N VAL A 118 4.52 9.24 -13.26
CA VAL A 118 3.55 8.97 -12.19
C VAL A 118 2.58 7.84 -12.56
N ALA A 119 2.23 7.69 -13.84
CA ALA A 119 1.32 6.63 -14.28
C ALA A 119 1.89 5.23 -14.03
N SER A 120 3.20 5.05 -14.19
CA SER A 120 3.88 3.76 -14.04
C SER A 120 3.93 3.24 -12.60
N ILE A 121 3.55 4.03 -11.59
CA ILE A 121 3.42 3.50 -10.21
C ILE A 121 2.17 2.60 -10.06
N GLY A 122 1.21 2.66 -10.98
CA GLY A 122 -0.04 1.89 -10.91
C GLY A 122 0.20 0.38 -10.69
N PRO A 123 0.96 -0.31 -11.55
CA PRO A 123 1.31 -1.71 -11.34
C PRO A 123 2.03 -1.98 -10.01
N ILE A 124 2.83 -1.04 -9.50
CA ILE A 124 3.51 -1.16 -8.21
C ILE A 124 2.49 -1.13 -7.06
N LEU A 125 1.49 -0.24 -7.13
CA LEU A 125 0.41 -0.19 -6.15
C LEU A 125 -0.33 -1.54 -6.11
N THR A 126 -0.72 -2.07 -7.26
CA THR A 126 -1.43 -3.35 -7.36
C THR A 126 -0.60 -4.51 -6.83
N ALA A 127 0.66 -4.64 -7.26
CA ALA A 127 1.55 -5.70 -6.76
C ALA A 127 1.78 -5.62 -5.25
N ALA A 128 1.81 -4.39 -4.70
CA ALA A 128 1.91 -4.20 -3.27
C ALA A 128 0.63 -4.63 -2.54
N HIS A 129 -0.55 -4.37 -3.11
CA HIS A 129 -1.81 -4.87 -2.55
C HIS A 129 -1.87 -6.39 -2.52
N GLU A 130 -1.49 -7.06 -3.61
CA GLU A 130 -1.43 -8.52 -3.69
C GLU A 130 -0.50 -9.07 -2.61
N SER A 131 0.69 -8.48 -2.43
CA SER A 131 1.60 -8.87 -1.36
C SER A 131 1.00 -8.64 0.04
N ILE A 132 0.24 -7.56 0.25
CA ILE A 132 -0.42 -7.31 1.53
C ILE A 132 -1.53 -8.33 1.81
N ARG A 133 -2.30 -8.69 0.80
CA ARG A 133 -3.38 -9.67 0.90
C ARG A 133 -2.84 -11.07 1.13
N ASP A 134 -1.87 -11.49 0.31
CA ASP A 134 -1.47 -12.89 0.20
C ASP A 134 -0.26 -13.22 1.10
N ASP A 135 0.72 -12.31 1.22
CA ASP A 135 1.93 -12.52 2.01
C ASP A 135 1.89 -11.87 3.41
N PHE A 136 1.29 -10.68 3.55
CA PHE A 136 1.21 -10.01 4.87
C PHE A 136 -0.09 -10.31 5.62
N GLU A 137 -1.10 -10.77 4.88
CA GLU A 137 -2.43 -11.15 5.38
C GLU A 137 -3.05 -10.05 6.26
N SER A 138 -2.96 -8.78 5.83
CA SER A 138 -3.57 -7.64 6.54
C SER A 138 -4.68 -6.93 5.76
N SER A 139 -5.13 -7.49 4.63
CA SER A 139 -6.30 -6.97 3.91
C SER A 139 -7.62 -7.50 4.49
N CYS A 140 -8.74 -7.16 3.86
CA CYS A 140 -10.06 -7.74 4.13
C CYS A 140 -10.91 -7.75 2.85
N ALA A 141 -12.04 -8.45 2.89
CA ALA A 141 -12.90 -8.64 1.71
C ALA A 141 -13.36 -7.33 1.07
N GLU A 142 -13.62 -6.30 1.87
CA GLU A 142 -14.06 -4.98 1.40
C GLU A 142 -12.91 -4.20 0.76
N LEU A 143 -11.69 -4.30 1.29
CA LEU A 143 -10.50 -3.70 0.68
C LEU A 143 -10.17 -4.38 -0.66
N ASP A 144 -10.16 -5.71 -0.68
CA ASP A 144 -9.89 -6.50 -1.88
C ASP A 144 -10.92 -6.21 -2.96
N ALA A 145 -12.21 -6.19 -2.60
CA ALA A 145 -13.29 -5.85 -3.52
C ALA A 145 -13.22 -4.40 -4.03
N THR A 146 -12.72 -3.46 -3.20
CA THR A 146 -12.50 -2.08 -3.64
C THR A 146 -11.41 -2.01 -4.70
N VAL A 147 -10.29 -2.71 -4.47
CA VAL A 147 -9.17 -2.77 -5.42
C VAL A 147 -9.60 -3.44 -6.72
N ASP A 148 -10.23 -4.61 -6.65
CA ASP A 148 -10.72 -5.34 -7.83
C ASP A 148 -11.72 -4.52 -8.65
N ALA A 149 -12.67 -3.87 -7.99
CA ALA A 149 -13.66 -3.03 -8.68
C ALA A 149 -13.02 -1.79 -9.31
N ALA A 150 -12.04 -1.17 -8.66
CA ALA A 150 -11.33 -0.03 -9.22
C ALA A 150 -10.50 -0.42 -10.46
N LEU A 151 -9.75 -1.53 -10.40
CA LEU A 151 -8.99 -2.04 -11.54
C LEU A 151 -9.91 -2.43 -12.70
N GLY A 152 -11.01 -3.14 -12.41
CA GLY A 152 -12.01 -3.51 -13.41
C GLY A 152 -12.72 -2.32 -14.08
N ALA A 153 -12.68 -1.14 -13.44
CA ALA A 153 -13.23 0.11 -13.97
C ALA A 153 -12.18 1.02 -14.63
N GLY A 154 -10.93 0.56 -14.76
CA GLY A 154 -9.88 1.27 -15.49
C GLY A 154 -8.89 2.05 -14.64
N ALA A 155 -8.82 1.81 -13.32
CA ALA A 155 -7.71 2.32 -12.52
C ALA A 155 -6.37 1.78 -13.04
N LEU A 156 -5.35 2.64 -13.08
CA LEU A 156 -3.97 2.27 -13.42
C LEU A 156 -3.35 1.34 -12.36
N GLY A 157 -3.80 1.48 -11.12
CA GLY A 157 -3.40 0.66 -9.99
C GLY A 157 -4.20 1.00 -8.75
N ALA A 158 -4.35 0.06 -7.83
CA ALA A 158 -5.06 0.29 -6.58
C ALA A 158 -4.50 -0.56 -5.44
N ARG A 159 -4.58 -0.05 -4.21
CA ARG A 159 -4.15 -0.75 -3.01
C ARG A 159 -4.82 -0.27 -1.74
N MET A 160 -4.86 -1.10 -0.72
CA MET A 160 -5.17 -0.65 0.63
C MET A 160 -4.08 0.28 1.21
N ILE A 161 -4.45 1.17 2.12
CA ILE A 161 -3.56 2.07 2.86
C ILE A 161 -3.80 1.97 4.37
N GLY A 162 -2.80 2.35 5.16
CA GLY A 162 -2.83 2.21 6.62
C GLY A 162 -2.51 0.79 7.09
N GLY A 163 -2.89 0.50 8.34
CA GLY A 163 -2.56 -0.78 9.00
C GLY A 163 -3.34 -2.01 8.51
N GLY A 164 -4.38 -1.81 7.70
CA GLY A 164 -5.22 -2.88 7.17
C GLY A 164 -6.35 -3.29 8.10
N PHE A 165 -6.92 -4.47 7.84
CA PHE A 165 -8.10 -4.99 8.55
C PHE A 165 -9.32 -4.04 8.43
N GLY A 166 -9.50 -3.42 7.27
CA GLY A 166 -10.50 -2.38 7.03
C GLY A 166 -9.85 -1.02 6.76
N GLY A 167 -10.61 0.06 6.96
CA GLY A 167 -10.16 1.41 6.62
C GLY A 167 -10.30 1.70 5.13
N SER A 168 -9.22 2.17 4.50
CA SER A 168 -9.29 2.77 3.17
C SER A 168 -8.37 2.11 2.16
N ALA A 169 -8.75 2.24 0.89
CA ALA A 169 -7.91 1.98 -0.27
C ALA A 169 -7.67 3.25 -1.08
N ILE A 170 -6.62 3.24 -1.88
CA ILE A 170 -6.34 4.23 -2.91
C ILE A 170 -6.41 3.59 -4.29
N ALA A 171 -6.85 4.35 -5.29
CA ALA A 171 -6.77 3.99 -6.70
C ALA A 171 -6.18 5.15 -7.49
N LEU A 172 -5.13 4.86 -8.25
CA LEU A 172 -4.59 5.79 -9.24
C LEU A 172 -5.43 5.69 -10.51
N VAL A 173 -6.07 6.78 -10.88
CA VAL A 173 -7.03 6.83 -11.99
C VAL A 173 -6.70 8.01 -12.90
N THR A 174 -7.19 7.98 -14.13
CA THR A 174 -7.24 9.23 -14.92
C THR A 174 -8.31 10.15 -14.33
N ALA A 175 -8.13 11.47 -14.44
CA ALA A 175 -9.11 12.42 -13.93
C ALA A 175 -10.52 12.14 -14.48
N GLU A 176 -10.61 11.76 -15.76
CA GLU A 176 -11.85 11.43 -16.48
C GLU A 176 -12.53 10.14 -15.99
N SER A 177 -11.76 9.14 -15.53
CA SER A 177 -12.31 7.84 -15.11
C SER A 177 -12.79 7.81 -13.65
N THR A 178 -12.51 8.87 -12.88
CA THR A 178 -12.84 8.95 -11.45
C THR A 178 -14.31 8.56 -11.15
N ALA A 179 -15.27 9.13 -11.88
CA ALA A 179 -16.68 8.87 -11.64
C ALA A 179 -17.08 7.41 -11.92
N ALA A 180 -16.55 6.83 -13.00
CA ALA A 180 -16.80 5.43 -13.37
C ALA A 180 -16.23 4.45 -12.34
N VAL A 181 -15.03 4.75 -11.81
CA VAL A 181 -14.40 3.96 -10.75
C VAL A 181 -15.21 4.03 -9.45
N VAL A 182 -15.66 5.22 -9.05
CA VAL A 182 -16.53 5.37 -7.86
C VAL A 182 -17.81 4.55 -8.02
N GLU A 183 -18.49 4.66 -9.17
CA GLU A 183 -19.72 3.91 -9.42
C GLU A 183 -19.47 2.39 -9.36
N ALA A 184 -18.38 1.91 -9.96
CA ALA A 184 -18.03 0.49 -9.94
C ALA A 184 -17.84 -0.05 -8.52
N VAL A 185 -17.11 0.67 -7.68
CA VAL A 185 -16.91 0.31 -6.28
C VAL A 185 -18.23 0.33 -5.50
N GLU A 186 -19.06 1.37 -5.66
CA GLU A 186 -20.36 1.45 -5.00
C GLU A 186 -21.30 0.31 -5.40
N ARG A 187 -21.34 -0.04 -6.69
CA ARG A 187 -22.11 -1.20 -7.19
C ARG A 187 -21.58 -2.49 -6.59
N ARG A 188 -20.26 -2.68 -6.49
CA ARG A 188 -19.65 -3.87 -5.90
C ARG A 188 -20.00 -4.03 -4.42
N PHE A 189 -20.06 -2.94 -3.67
CA PHE A 189 -20.48 -2.93 -2.26
C PHE A 189 -21.97 -3.22 -2.12
N SER A 190 -22.80 -2.57 -2.94
CA SER A 190 -24.25 -2.81 -2.95
C SER A 190 -24.58 -4.27 -3.28
N ALA A 191 -23.88 -4.89 -4.24
CA ALA A 191 -24.09 -6.29 -4.61
C ALA A 191 -23.72 -7.27 -3.50
N ALA A 192 -22.77 -6.92 -2.63
CA ALA A 192 -22.39 -7.73 -1.48
C ALA A 192 -23.22 -7.43 -0.20
N GLY A 193 -24.15 -6.47 -0.26
CA GLY A 193 -24.94 -6.07 0.90
C GLY A 193 -24.14 -5.30 1.96
N TRP A 194 -22.98 -4.74 1.60
CA TRP A 194 -22.15 -3.95 2.50
C TRP A 194 -22.61 -2.49 2.59
N GLN A 195 -22.18 -1.80 3.64
CA GLN A 195 -22.43 -0.37 3.78
C GLN A 195 -21.76 0.40 2.64
N ARG A 196 -22.47 1.35 2.03
CA ARG A 196 -21.93 2.19 0.95
C ARG A 196 -20.62 2.87 1.40
N PRO A 197 -19.52 2.76 0.62
CA PRO A 197 -18.24 3.37 0.96
C PRO A 197 -18.29 4.90 0.84
N ARG A 198 -17.20 5.59 1.23
CA ARG A 198 -16.99 7.02 0.96
C ARG A 198 -15.79 7.19 0.05
N SER A 199 -15.95 7.97 -1.00
CA SER A 199 -14.87 8.25 -1.93
C SER A 199 -14.56 9.74 -1.96
N LEU A 200 -13.27 10.09 -2.03
CA LEU A 200 -12.79 11.44 -2.23
C LEU A 200 -11.56 11.44 -3.14
N VAL A 201 -11.37 12.49 -3.93
CA VAL A 201 -10.12 12.69 -4.66
C VAL A 201 -9.13 13.37 -3.70
N ALA A 202 -8.00 12.71 -3.44
CA ALA A 202 -6.95 13.27 -2.61
C ALA A 202 -6.05 14.19 -3.44
N ALA A 203 -5.76 15.37 -2.88
CA ALA A 203 -4.69 16.22 -3.33
C ALA A 203 -3.53 16.11 -2.32
N PRO A 204 -2.26 16.03 -2.75
CA PRO A 204 -1.11 16.14 -1.86
C PRO A 204 -1.06 17.57 -1.30
N VAL A 205 -1.70 17.81 -0.16
CA VAL A 205 -1.74 19.09 0.55
C VAL A 205 -1.37 18.87 2.02
N PRO A 206 -0.82 19.88 2.73
CA PRO A 206 -0.65 19.82 4.17
C PRO A 206 -2.00 19.57 4.85
N THR A 207 -2.01 18.68 5.84
CA THR A 207 -3.16 18.43 6.73
C THR A 207 -3.28 19.50 7.80
#